data_AF-A0A1V9YR89-F1
#
_entry.id   AF-A0A1V9YR89-F1
#
_cell.length_a   1.000
_cell.length_b   1.000
_cell.length_c   1.000
_cell.angle_alpha   90.00
_cell.angle_beta   90.00
_cell.angle_gamma   90.00
#
_symmetry.space_group_name_H-M   'P 1'
#
loop_
_entity.id
_entity.type
_entity.pdbx_description
1 polymer ?
#
loop_
_entity_poly.entity_id
_entity_poly.type
_entity_poly.pdbx_seq_one_letter_code
_entity_poly.pdbx_strand_id
1 'polypeptide(L)'
;MGRYTTEQTYTDKEAKVGTVPYDVVKDKSETPAVAPADAPKEKFKFNRVENVSGSTAGAGSGEFHMYRAARRREMERVGAMEAEHKKKMEDEAFQEKRKRIQEELEEKTRQKAAKRRRKQENAKIKKMMGATETKDDLDVAPDVMPGGVPEIPNDGSFLANLLAKQKEAEDKSTTH
;
A
#
# COMPACT_ATOMS: atom_id res chain seq x y z
N MET A 1 -15.59 36.20 46.49
CA MET A 1 -14.29 36.59 45.89
C MET A 1 -13.68 35.37 45.23
N GLY A 2 -13.96 35.14 43.95
CA GLY A 2 -13.40 34.02 43.20
C GLY A 2 -11.95 34.29 42.81
N ARG A 3 -11.06 33.33 43.09
CA ARG A 3 -9.66 33.35 42.65
C ARG A 3 -9.57 32.57 41.34
N TYR A 4 -9.64 33.27 40.21
CA TYR A 4 -9.28 32.70 38.91
C TYR A 4 -7.80 32.96 38.68
N THR A 5 -6.93 31.96 38.82
CA THR A 5 -5.60 31.99 38.21
C THR A 5 -5.08 30.57 38.01
N THR A 6 -5.26 30.04 36.81
CA THR A 6 -4.23 29.22 36.15
C THR A 6 -4.43 29.36 34.64
N GLU A 7 -3.90 30.43 34.06
CA GLU A 7 -3.67 30.46 32.61
C GLU A 7 -2.45 29.56 32.32
N GLN A 8 -2.67 28.41 31.68
CA GLN A 8 -1.57 27.63 31.12
C GLN A 8 -1.06 28.36 29.88
N THR A 9 -0.01 29.18 30.07
CA THR A 9 0.73 29.75 28.94
C THR A 9 1.59 28.66 28.32
N TYR A 10 1.14 28.08 27.22
CA TYR A 10 1.98 27.26 26.34
C TYR A 10 3.03 28.17 25.72
N THR A 11 4.14 28.39 26.44
CA THR A 11 5.29 29.07 25.85
C THR A 11 6.01 28.04 24.97
N ASP A 12 5.87 28.14 23.65
CA ASP A 12 6.65 27.43 22.63
C ASP A 12 8.14 27.87 22.69
N LYS A 13 8.81 27.59 23.82
CA LYS A 13 10.22 27.92 24.02
C LYS A 13 11.17 26.94 23.34
N GLU A 14 10.64 25.91 22.67
CA GLU A 14 11.42 24.95 21.89
C GLU A 14 10.89 24.81 20.46
N ALA A 15 10.67 25.93 19.77
CA ALA A 15 10.61 25.89 18.31
C ALA A 15 12.04 25.63 17.77
N LYS A 16 12.44 24.36 17.66
CA LYS A 16 13.57 23.96 16.80
C LYS A 16 13.15 24.17 15.35
N VAL A 17 13.17 25.42 14.90
CA VAL A 17 13.04 25.75 13.48
C VAL A 17 14.34 25.29 12.83
N GLY A 18 14.28 24.21 12.06
CA GLY A 18 15.40 23.78 11.23
C GLY A 18 15.71 24.87 10.21
N THR A 19 16.72 25.68 10.47
CA THR A 19 17.17 26.70 9.51
C THR A 19 17.96 25.99 8.42
N VAL A 20 17.48 26.05 7.18
CA VAL A 20 18.30 25.67 6.02
C VAL A 20 19.23 26.86 5.74
N PRO A 21 20.56 26.66 5.72
CA PRO A 21 21.50 27.76 5.47
C PRO A 21 21.21 28.40 4.11
N TYR A 22 21.27 29.73 4.06
CA TYR A 22 20.91 30.53 2.88
C TYR A 22 21.72 30.13 1.64
N ASP A 23 22.98 29.73 1.82
CA ASP A 23 23.85 29.26 0.74
C ASP A 23 23.30 28.00 0.05
N VAL A 24 22.72 27.05 0.80
CA VAL A 24 22.12 25.83 0.24
C VAL A 24 20.85 26.12 -0.56
N VAL A 25 20.14 27.20 -0.23
CA VAL A 25 18.94 27.63 -0.97
C VAL A 25 19.33 28.40 -2.24
N LYS A 26 20.33 29.27 -2.13
CA LYS A 26 20.86 30.06 -3.24
C LYS A 26 21.49 29.17 -4.33
N ASP A 27 22.27 28.18 -3.91
CA ASP A 27 22.87 27.20 -4.83
C ASP A 27 21.82 26.33 -5.53
N LYS A 28 20.69 26.05 -4.88
CA LYS A 28 19.56 25.29 -5.48
C LYS A 28 18.74 26.08 -6.50
N SER A 29 18.73 27.41 -6.45
CA SER A 29 18.04 28.22 -7.46
C SER A 29 18.86 28.43 -8.74
N GLU A 30 20.18 28.28 -8.66
CA GLU A 30 21.09 28.50 -9.79
C GLU A 30 21.62 27.19 -10.41
N THR A 31 21.62 26.09 -9.66
CA THR A 31 21.94 24.75 -10.20
C THR A 31 20.67 24.00 -10.59
N PRO A 32 20.56 23.45 -11.81
CA PRO A 32 19.47 22.52 -12.12
C PRO A 32 19.56 21.38 -11.13
N ALA A 33 18.45 21.03 -10.46
CA ALA A 33 18.38 19.99 -9.44
C ALA A 33 19.14 18.73 -9.93
N VAL A 34 20.38 18.58 -9.46
CA VAL A 34 21.20 17.42 -9.79
C VAL A 34 20.54 16.28 -9.03
N ALA A 35 19.74 15.50 -9.75
CA ALA A 35 19.26 14.21 -9.27
C ALA A 35 20.48 13.48 -8.68
N PRO A 36 20.34 12.85 -7.49
CA PRO A 36 21.47 12.15 -6.88
C PRO A 36 21.99 11.17 -7.92
N ALA A 37 23.19 11.43 -8.44
CA ALA A 37 23.78 10.63 -9.50
C ALA A 37 23.78 9.18 -9.02
N ASP A 38 23.13 8.29 -9.79
CA ASP A 38 23.11 6.87 -9.52
C ASP A 38 24.53 6.41 -9.21
N ALA A 39 24.74 5.93 -7.98
CA ALA A 39 26.05 5.48 -7.55
C ALA A 39 26.62 4.51 -8.60
N PRO A 40 27.89 4.67 -9.02
CA PRO A 40 28.44 3.88 -10.10
C PRO A 40 28.31 2.40 -9.77
N LYS A 41 27.49 1.68 -10.55
CA LYS A 41 27.34 0.22 -10.43
C LYS A 41 28.74 -0.40 -10.49
N GLU A 42 29.08 -1.22 -9.50
CA GLU A 42 30.41 -1.79 -9.39
C GLU A 42 30.78 -2.51 -10.70
N LYS A 43 31.83 -2.04 -11.37
CA LYS A 43 32.33 -2.68 -12.59
C LYS A 43 32.75 -4.10 -12.24
N PHE A 44 32.32 -5.07 -13.04
CA PHE A 44 32.64 -6.48 -12.86
C PHE A 44 34.16 -6.67 -12.72
N LYS A 45 34.60 -7.19 -11.57
CA LYS A 45 36.01 -7.50 -11.28
C LYS A 45 36.24 -8.99 -11.55
N PHE A 46 37.08 -9.29 -12.54
CA PHE A 46 37.49 -10.67 -12.81
C PHE A 46 38.49 -11.13 -11.73
N ASN A 47 38.15 -12.17 -10.97
CA ASN A 47 39.02 -12.76 -9.94
C ASN A 47 40.05 -13.70 -10.59
N ARG A 48 41.07 -13.15 -11.25
CA ARG A 48 42.21 -13.96 -11.74
C ARG A 48 43.06 -14.40 -10.55
N VAL A 49 43.22 -15.71 -10.37
CA VAL A 49 44.17 -16.27 -9.41
C VAL A 49 45.46 -16.57 -10.15
N GLU A 50 46.55 -15.90 -9.78
CA GLU A 50 47.83 -15.97 -10.50
C GLU A 50 48.70 -17.16 -10.07
N ASN A 51 48.54 -17.61 -8.81
CA ASN A 51 49.36 -18.69 -8.23
C ASN A 51 48.51 -19.94 -7.95
N VAL A 52 48.16 -20.69 -8.99
CA VAL A 52 47.39 -21.94 -8.87
C VAL A 52 48.35 -23.13 -8.80
N SER A 53 48.35 -23.86 -7.69
CA SER A 53 49.07 -25.12 -7.56
C SER A 53 48.36 -26.24 -8.34
N GLY A 54 49.10 -27.26 -8.77
CA GLY A 54 48.52 -28.38 -9.54
C GLY A 54 47.40 -29.09 -8.77
N SER A 55 46.39 -29.60 -9.48
CA SER A 55 45.19 -30.22 -8.87
C SER A 55 45.47 -31.46 -8.01
N THR A 56 46.65 -32.07 -8.18
CA THR A 56 47.12 -33.22 -7.40
C THR A 56 48.22 -32.86 -6.39
N ALA A 57 48.56 -31.58 -6.25
CA ALA A 57 49.51 -31.13 -5.24
C ALA A 57 48.91 -31.30 -3.84
N GLY A 58 49.71 -31.75 -2.87
CA GLY A 58 49.29 -31.87 -1.49
C GLY A 58 48.99 -30.51 -0.83
N ALA A 59 48.35 -30.53 0.33
CA ALA A 59 48.05 -29.31 1.08
C ALA A 59 49.35 -28.63 1.55
N GLY A 60 49.61 -27.42 1.03
CA GLY A 60 50.69 -26.55 1.50
C GLY A 60 50.33 -25.83 2.80
N SER A 61 51.33 -25.29 3.51
CA SER A 61 51.12 -24.55 4.76
C SER A 61 50.28 -23.27 4.61
N GLY A 62 50.24 -22.68 3.42
CA GLY A 62 49.46 -21.47 3.11
C GLY A 62 48.00 -21.74 2.70
N GLU A 63 47.64 -22.99 2.38
CA GLU A 63 46.33 -23.33 1.82
C GLU A 63 45.19 -23.03 2.79
N PHE A 64 45.42 -23.29 4.09
CA PHE A 64 44.45 -22.99 5.14
C PHE A 64 44.07 -21.50 5.17
N HIS A 65 45.04 -20.60 5.02
CA HIS A 65 44.78 -19.17 5.02
C HIS A 65 44.06 -18.71 3.76
N MET A 66 44.36 -19.31 2.61
CA MET A 66 43.64 -19.05 1.36
C MET A 66 42.16 -19.46 1.48
N TYR A 67 41.88 -20.67 1.99
CA TYR A 67 40.52 -21.12 2.26
C TYR A 67 39.79 -20.18 3.23
N ARG A 68 40.43 -19.79 4.34
CA ARG A 68 39.81 -18.88 5.32
C ARG A 68 39.43 -17.54 4.69
N ALA A 69 40.30 -16.97 3.85
CA ALA A 69 40.03 -15.71 3.16
C ALA A 69 38.93 -15.87 2.10
N ALA A 70 38.97 -16.93 1.31
CA ALA A 70 37.95 -17.23 0.30
C ALA A 70 36.57 -17.46 0.93
N ARG A 71 36.51 -18.24 2.02
CA ARG A 71 35.28 -18.49 2.77
C ARG A 71 34.70 -17.20 3.36
N ARG A 72 35.54 -16.33 3.93
CA ARG A 72 35.07 -15.04 4.44
C ARG A 72 34.45 -14.20 3.33
N ARG A 73 35.15 -14.04 2.20
CA ARG A 73 34.66 -13.32 1.03
C ARG A 73 33.32 -13.89 0.54
N GLU A 74 33.19 -15.20 0.53
CA GLU A 74 31.95 -15.86 0.10
C GLU A 74 30.80 -15.66 1.07
N MET A 75 31.04 -15.76 2.38
CA MET A 75 30.01 -15.49 3.40
C MET A 75 29.55 -14.03 3.36
N GLU A 76 30.47 -13.08 3.17
CA GLU A 76 30.14 -11.66 2.99
C GLU A 76 29.30 -11.44 1.73
N ARG A 77 29.66 -12.08 0.61
CA ARG A 77 28.90 -12.02 -0.65
C ARG A 77 27.48 -12.58 -0.49
N VAL A 78 27.35 -13.75 0.12
CA VAL A 78 26.04 -14.38 0.38
C VAL A 78 25.21 -13.52 1.33
N GLY A 79 25.80 -13.01 2.42
CA GLY A 79 25.12 -12.13 3.36
C GLY A 79 24.62 -10.83 2.72
N ALA A 80 25.42 -10.22 1.83
CA ALA A 80 24.99 -9.04 1.07
C ALA A 80 23.80 -9.35 0.14
N MET A 81 23.86 -10.48 -0.59
CA MET A 81 22.78 -10.91 -1.47
C MET A 81 21.48 -11.18 -0.69
N GLU A 82 21.57 -11.84 0.46
CA GLU A 82 20.41 -12.10 1.33
C GLU A 82 19.81 -10.82 1.90
N ALA A 83 20.65 -9.86 2.31
CA ALA A 83 20.20 -8.57 2.80
C ALA A 83 19.50 -7.75 1.71
N GLU A 84 20.06 -7.72 0.49
CA GLU A 84 19.42 -7.09 -0.66
C GLU A 84 18.08 -7.76 -1.02
N HIS A 85 18.03 -9.09 -0.96
CA HIS A 85 16.80 -9.83 -1.23
C HIS A 85 15.71 -9.51 -0.20
N LYS A 86 16.04 -9.49 1.10
CA LYS A 86 15.10 -9.12 2.17
C LYS A 86 14.57 -7.70 1.96
N LYS A 87 15.44 -6.74 1.66
CA LYS A 87 15.04 -5.37 1.37
C LYS A 87 14.09 -5.28 0.17
N LYS A 88 14.39 -5.97 -0.93
CA LYS A 88 13.51 -6.02 -2.12
C LYS A 88 12.12 -6.56 -1.76
N MET A 89 12.05 -7.66 -1.02
CA MET A 89 10.78 -8.26 -0.58
C MET A 89 9.98 -7.29 0.32
N GLU A 90 10.65 -6.59 1.23
CA GLU A 90 10.01 -5.59 2.10
C GLU A 90 9.50 -4.38 1.30
N ASP A 91 10.29 -3.88 0.34
CA ASP A 91 9.93 -2.78 -0.54
C ASP A 91 8.74 -3.16 -1.43
N GLU A 92 8.73 -4.37 -2.00
CA GLU A 92 7.61 -4.90 -2.79
C GLU A 92 6.34 -5.03 -1.95
N ALA A 93 6.43 -5.63 -0.76
CA ALA A 93 5.30 -5.75 0.15
C ALA A 93 4.75 -4.38 0.58
N PHE A 94 5.62 -3.39 0.78
CA PHE A 94 5.22 -2.02 1.08
C PHE A 94 4.49 -1.37 -0.10
N GLN A 95 5.03 -1.51 -1.32
CA GLN A 95 4.41 -1.00 -2.54
C GLN A 95 3.05 -1.63 -2.81
N GLU A 96 2.89 -2.93 -2.59
CA GLU A 96 1.60 -3.61 -2.71
C GLU A 96 0.57 -3.07 -1.70
N LYS A 97 0.94 -2.94 -0.42
CA LYS A 97 0.06 -2.37 0.60
C LYS A 97 -0.36 -0.94 0.25
N ARG A 98 0.59 -0.13 -0.23
CA ARG A 98 0.37 1.23 -0.71
C ARG A 98 -0.65 1.26 -1.86
N LYS A 99 -0.48 0.40 -2.87
CA LYS A 99 -1.40 0.30 -4.01
C LYS A 99 -2.81 -0.10 -3.58
N ARG A 100 -2.93 -1.13 -2.72
CA ARG A 100 -4.24 -1.58 -2.20
C ARG A 100 -4.98 -0.47 -1.46
N ILE A 101 -4.30 0.24 -0.56
CA ILE A 101 -4.91 1.37 0.17
C ILE A 101 -5.34 2.47 -0.80
N GLN A 102 -4.51 2.76 -1.80
CA GLN A 102 -4.85 3.77 -2.81
C GLN A 102 -6.08 3.37 -3.62
N GLU A 103 -6.16 2.12 -4.08
CA GLU A 103 -7.32 1.57 -4.79
C GLU A 103 -8.59 1.67 -3.93
N GLU A 104 -8.55 1.26 -2.66
CA GLU A 104 -9.71 1.37 -1.76
C GLU A 104 -10.18 2.82 -1.57
N LEU A 105 -9.25 3.77 -1.48
CA LEU A 105 -9.57 5.19 -1.35
C LEU A 105 -10.16 5.74 -2.66
N GLU A 106 -9.62 5.34 -3.81
CA GLU A 106 -10.12 5.70 -5.13
C GLU A 106 -11.53 5.13 -5.35
N GLU A 107 -11.79 3.89 -4.94
CA GLU A 107 -13.12 3.27 -5.01
C GLU A 107 -14.14 4.00 -4.14
N LYS A 108 -13.81 4.29 -2.88
CA LYS A 108 -14.67 5.07 -1.98
C LYS A 108 -14.94 6.47 -2.55
N THR A 109 -13.93 7.10 -3.14
CA THR A 109 -14.05 8.42 -3.77
C THR A 109 -14.93 8.36 -5.02
N ARG A 110 -14.75 7.35 -5.87
CA ARG A 110 -15.55 7.09 -7.07
C ARG A 110 -17.02 6.84 -6.72
N GLN A 111 -17.30 6.03 -5.71
CA GLN A 111 -18.67 5.79 -5.23
C GLN A 111 -19.33 7.08 -4.73
N LYS A 112 -18.61 7.88 -3.92
CA LYS A 112 -19.11 9.18 -3.42
C LYS A 112 -19.34 10.17 -4.57
N ALA A 113 -18.44 10.23 -5.55
CA ALA A 113 -18.59 11.08 -6.74
C ALA A 113 -19.80 10.65 -7.58
N ALA A 114 -20.00 9.34 -7.79
CA ALA A 114 -21.17 8.80 -8.49
C ALA A 114 -22.48 9.14 -7.77
N LYS A 115 -22.52 9.01 -6.44
CA LYS A 115 -23.69 9.43 -5.63
C LYS A 115 -23.97 10.93 -5.78
N ARG A 116 -22.94 11.78 -5.75
CA ARG A 116 -23.09 13.23 -5.98
C ARG A 116 -23.60 13.55 -7.39
N ARG A 117 -23.07 12.89 -8.42
CA ARG A 117 -23.51 13.04 -9.81
C ARG A 117 -24.99 12.68 -9.98
N ARG A 118 -25.42 11.53 -9.44
CA ARG A 118 -26.84 11.12 -9.45
C ARG A 118 -27.74 12.15 -8.76
N LYS A 119 -27.34 12.66 -7.59
CA LYS A 119 -28.09 13.73 -6.89
C LYS A 119 -28.19 15.01 -7.73
N GLN A 120 -27.11 15.41 -8.40
CA GLN A 120 -27.12 16.59 -9.28
C GLN A 120 -28.01 16.39 -10.51
N GLU A 121 -27.98 15.21 -11.14
CA GLU A 121 -28.84 14.87 -12.28
C GLU A 121 -30.32 14.90 -11.86
N ASN A 122 -30.68 14.27 -10.74
CA ASN A 122 -32.05 14.31 -10.19
C ASN A 122 -32.50 15.73 -9.85
N ALA A 123 -31.64 16.56 -9.28
CA ALA A 123 -31.95 17.96 -8.98
C ALA A 123 -32.17 18.79 -10.26
N LYS A 124 -31.41 18.52 -11.33
CA LYS A 124 -31.61 19.17 -12.65
C LYS A 124 -32.95 18.75 -13.26
N ILE A 125 -33.30 17.46 -13.22
CA ILE A 125 -34.58 16.95 -13.71
C ILE A 125 -35.74 17.58 -12.93
N LYS A 126 -35.66 17.64 -11.59
CA LYS A 126 -36.69 18.28 -10.75
C LYS A 126 -36.89 19.77 -11.09
N LYS A 127 -35.79 20.50 -11.37
CA LYS A 127 -35.84 21.89 -11.84
C LYS A 127 -36.50 22.02 -13.22
N MET A 128 -36.22 21.09 -14.14
CA MET A 128 -36.82 21.08 -15.48
C MET A 128 -38.31 20.69 -15.46
N MET A 129 -38.74 19.81 -14.53
CA MET A 129 -40.14 19.38 -14.41
C MET A 129 -41.03 20.35 -13.58
N GLY A 130 -40.50 21.49 -13.11
CA GLY A 130 -41.33 22.56 -12.53
C GLY A 130 -42.13 22.18 -11.26
N ALA A 131 -41.66 21.23 -10.46
CA ALA A 131 -42.38 20.79 -9.26
C ALA A 131 -42.22 21.79 -8.11
N THR A 132 -43.29 22.54 -7.83
CA THR A 132 -43.51 23.36 -6.64
C THR A 132 -43.58 22.51 -5.37
N GLU A 133 -43.22 23.15 -4.26
CA GLU A 133 -42.82 22.59 -2.96
C GLU A 133 -43.83 21.62 -2.31
N THR A 134 -43.32 20.48 -1.85
CA THR A 134 -43.65 19.93 -0.53
C THR A 134 -42.34 19.55 0.17
N LYS A 135 -42.09 20.20 1.30
CA LYS A 135 -41.09 19.81 2.30
C LYS A 135 -41.69 18.65 3.09
N ASP A 136 -40.92 17.58 3.25
CA ASP A 136 -40.66 16.86 4.51
C ASP A 136 -40.12 15.45 4.18
N ASP A 137 -39.13 15.02 4.99
CA ASP A 137 -38.63 13.65 5.14
C ASP A 137 -37.70 13.05 4.08
N LEU A 138 -36.46 13.56 3.91
CA LEU A 138 -35.37 12.76 3.33
C LEU A 138 -33.99 13.12 3.91
N ASP A 139 -33.80 13.01 5.22
CA ASP A 139 -32.47 12.87 5.83
C ASP A 139 -32.54 11.98 7.09
N VAL A 140 -32.33 10.66 6.94
CA VAL A 140 -31.59 9.72 7.84
C VAL A 140 -31.62 8.30 7.19
N ALA A 141 -30.44 7.67 7.06
CA ALA A 141 -30.17 6.31 6.54
C ALA A 141 -30.61 5.20 7.54
N PRO A 142 -30.63 3.87 7.23
CA PRO A 142 -30.14 3.14 6.06
C PRO A 142 -31.23 2.35 5.28
N ASP A 143 -30.81 1.77 4.14
CA ASP A 143 -31.55 0.81 3.29
C ASP A 143 -32.09 -0.42 4.06
N VAL A 144 -33.11 -0.25 4.89
CA VAL A 144 -33.99 -1.35 5.31
C VAL A 144 -35.40 -0.78 5.36
N MET A 145 -36.08 -0.82 4.22
CA MET A 145 -37.54 -0.63 4.17
C MET A 145 -38.19 -1.77 4.98
N PRO A 146 -39.09 -1.49 5.93
CA PRO A 146 -39.82 -2.53 6.67
C PRO A 146 -40.79 -3.21 5.71
N GLY A 147 -40.31 -4.23 5.00
CA GLY A 147 -41.08 -4.97 3.98
C GLY A 147 -40.38 -5.16 2.64
N GLY A 148 -39.15 -4.69 2.45
CA GLY A 148 -38.37 -5.00 1.25
C GLY A 148 -37.74 -6.39 1.33
N VAL A 149 -38.03 -7.26 0.35
CA VAL A 149 -37.32 -8.54 0.18
C VAL A 149 -35.81 -8.26 0.20
N PRO A 150 -35.01 -8.94 1.06
CA PRO A 150 -33.57 -8.70 1.09
C PRO A 150 -33.00 -8.87 -0.31
N GLU A 151 -32.27 -7.86 -0.79
CA GLU A 151 -31.66 -7.88 -2.12
C GLU A 151 -30.83 -9.15 -2.26
N ILE A 152 -31.25 -10.03 -3.17
CA ILE A 152 -30.55 -11.26 -3.47
C ILE A 152 -29.18 -10.84 -4.05
N PRO A 153 -28.05 -11.28 -3.45
CA PRO A 153 -26.73 -11.00 -4.00
C PRO A 153 -26.67 -11.55 -5.43
N ASN A 154 -26.21 -10.72 -6.38
CA ASN A 154 -26.07 -11.08 -7.80
C ASN A 154 -24.84 -11.98 -8.04
N ASP A 155 -24.59 -12.94 -7.13
CA ASP A 155 -23.47 -13.86 -7.12
C ASP A 155 -23.89 -15.28 -7.57
N GLY A 156 -25.14 -15.45 -8.01
CA GLY A 156 -25.71 -16.74 -8.45
C GLY A 156 -26.07 -17.73 -7.32
N SER A 157 -25.76 -17.39 -6.07
CA SER A 157 -26.02 -18.22 -4.88
C SER A 157 -27.50 -18.56 -4.67
N PHE A 158 -28.42 -17.67 -5.06
CA PHE A 158 -29.85 -17.91 -4.97
C PHE A 158 -30.35 -19.04 -5.89
N LEU A 159 -29.84 -19.10 -7.12
CA LEU A 159 -30.18 -20.17 -8.06
C LEU A 159 -29.66 -21.53 -7.56
N ALA A 160 -28.47 -21.55 -6.97
CA ALA A 160 -27.92 -22.75 -6.36
C ALA A 160 -28.78 -23.25 -5.19
N ASN A 161 -29.22 -22.36 -4.30
CA ASN A 161 -30.09 -22.70 -3.17
C ASN A 161 -31.49 -23.16 -3.62
N LEU A 162 -32.03 -22.56 -4.69
CA LEU A 162 -33.32 -22.95 -5.26
C LEU A 162 -33.26 -24.36 -5.87
N LEU A 163 -32.20 -24.65 -6.62
CA LEU A 163 -31.99 -25.94 -7.27
C LEU A 163 -31.70 -27.07 -6.25
N ALA A 164 -30.99 -26.75 -5.17
CA ALA A 164 -30.80 -27.67 -4.04
C ALA A 164 -32.15 -28.02 -3.38
N LYS A 165 -33.02 -27.04 -3.14
CA LYS A 165 -34.36 -27.26 -2.61
C LYS A 165 -35.24 -28.13 -3.52
N GLN A 166 -35.14 -27.96 -4.84
CA GLN A 166 -35.85 -28.80 -5.80
C GLN A 166 -35.37 -30.25 -5.73
N LYS A 167 -34.05 -30.48 -5.67
CA LYS A 167 -33.49 -31.83 -5.50
C LYS A 167 -33.92 -32.49 -4.20
N GLU A 168 -33.88 -31.76 -3.08
CA GLU A 168 -34.37 -32.28 -1.80
C GLU A 168 -35.86 -32.63 -1.83
N ALA A 169 -36.67 -31.88 -2.58
CA ALA A 169 -38.09 -32.18 -2.76
C ALA A 169 -38.30 -33.42 -3.65
N GLU A 170 -37.49 -33.58 -4.70
CA GLU A 170 -37.48 -34.77 -5.56
C GLU A 170 -37.04 -36.02 -4.78
N ASP A 171 -35.98 -35.93 -4.00
CA ASP A 171 -35.48 -37.02 -3.15
C ASP A 171 -36.52 -37.42 -2.09
N LYS A 172 -37.23 -36.44 -1.50
CA LYS A 172 -38.35 -36.68 -0.56
C LYS A 172 -39.59 -37.28 -1.23
N SER A 173 -39.83 -36.96 -2.50
CA SER A 173 -40.93 -37.57 -3.27
C SER A 173 -40.62 -39.00 -3.75
N THR A 174 -39.34 -39.35 -3.86
CA THR A 174 -38.88 -40.67 -4.29
C THR A 174 -38.77 -41.68 -3.14
N THR A 175 -38.86 -41.21 -1.89
CA THR A 175 -38.78 -42.02 -0.65
C THR A 175 -40.15 -42.39 -0.05
N HIS A 176 -41.25 -42.16 -0.77
CA HIS A 176 -42.59 -42.67 -0.49
C HIS A 176 -43.03 -43.66 -1.56
#